data_AF-A0A2P4Y3C8-F1
#
_entry.id   AF-A0A2P4Y3C8-F1
#
_cell.length_a   1.000
_cell.length_b   1.000
_cell.length_c   1.000
_cell.angle_alpha   90.00
_cell.angle_beta   90.00
_cell.angle_gamma   90.00
#
_symmetry.space_group_name_H-M   'P 1'
#
loop_
_entity.id
_entity.type
_entity.pdbx_description
1 polymer ?
#
loop_
_entity_poly.entity_id
_entity_poly.type
_entity_poly.pdbx_seq_one_letter_code
_entity_poly.pdbx_strand_id
1 'polypeptide(L)'
;MLTVTWLHRITSVSVTFSTGTSACSSAGNAMTITFYSPSGDVPLLSISAATLTHSTATVTTNVVQTTQGTKEDTICNNRGRCDEDTGTCICSLYHASSNGLGDFGVLDDCGAVDSFMTHGEL
;
A
#
# COMPACT_ATOMS: atom_id res chain seq x y z
N MET A 1 12.04 -24.40 5.95
CA MET A 1 11.67 -22.99 6.15
C MET A 1 10.19 -22.86 5.81
N LEU A 2 9.32 -22.65 6.81
CA LEU A 2 7.93 -22.28 6.55
C LEU A 2 7.94 -20.81 6.11
N THR A 3 7.65 -20.54 4.84
CA THR A 3 7.33 -19.18 4.41
C THR A 3 5.92 -18.88 4.91
N VAL A 4 5.82 -18.15 6.02
CA VAL A 4 4.57 -17.50 6.41
C VAL A 4 4.32 -16.42 5.36
N THR A 5 3.60 -16.74 4.30
CA THR A 5 3.08 -15.74 3.38
C THR A 5 1.96 -15.02 4.11
N TRP A 6 2.29 -13.93 4.76
CA TRP A 6 1.29 -12.98 5.24
C TRP A 6 0.38 -12.63 4.05
N LEU A 7 -0.92 -12.81 4.21
CA LEU A 7 -1.86 -12.35 3.20
C LEU A 7 -1.99 -10.84 3.38
N HIS A 8 -1.10 -10.09 2.72
CA HIS A 8 -1.14 -8.63 2.66
C HIS A 8 -2.44 -8.19 2.00
N ARG A 9 -3.46 -7.91 2.81
CA ARG A 9 -4.73 -7.36 2.34
C ARG A 9 -4.50 -5.91 1.93
N ILE A 10 -4.63 -5.65 0.65
CA ILE A 10 -4.65 -4.29 0.12
C ILE A 10 -5.90 -3.57 0.67
N THR A 11 -5.71 -2.52 1.46
CA THR A 11 -6.81 -1.75 2.05
C THR A 11 -6.93 -0.34 1.47
N SER A 12 -5.89 0.16 0.81
CA SER A 12 -5.90 1.49 0.19
C SER A 12 -5.13 1.50 -1.13
N VAL A 13 -5.81 1.97 -2.18
CA VAL A 13 -5.27 2.13 -3.54
C VAL A 13 -5.83 3.38 -4.20
N SER A 14 -5.10 3.92 -5.17
CA SER A 14 -5.64 4.83 -6.18
C SER A 14 -5.44 4.28 -7.58
N VAL A 15 -6.44 4.46 -8.45
CA VAL A 15 -6.38 4.09 -9.86
C VAL A 15 -6.54 5.35 -10.70
N THR A 16 -5.62 5.56 -11.64
CA THR A 16 -5.69 6.66 -12.60
C THR A 16 -5.59 6.14 -14.03
N PHE A 17 -6.31 6.81 -14.93
CA PHE A 17 -6.33 6.48 -16.36
C PHE A 17 -5.55 7.54 -17.14
N SER A 18 -4.78 7.11 -18.13
CA SER A 18 -4.07 8.04 -19.01
C SER A 18 -5.02 8.90 -19.84
N THR A 19 -6.19 8.36 -20.18
CA THR A 19 -7.26 9.05 -20.91
C THR A 19 -8.64 8.61 -20.42
N GLY A 20 -9.59 9.54 -20.38
CA GLY A 20 -10.99 9.24 -20.05
C GLY A 20 -11.19 8.59 -18.67
N THR A 21 -12.23 7.77 -18.55
CA THR A 21 -12.64 7.12 -17.29
C THR A 21 -12.80 5.59 -17.40
N SER A 22 -12.42 5.00 -18.55
CA SER A 22 -12.61 3.57 -18.83
C SER A 22 -11.28 2.82 -18.85
N ALA A 23 -11.21 1.69 -18.16
CA ALA A 23 -10.02 0.83 -18.09
C ALA A 23 -9.59 0.25 -19.44
N CYS A 24 -10.54 -0.14 -20.27
CA CYS A 24 -10.29 -0.66 -21.61
C CYS A 24 -11.07 0.21 -22.60
N SER A 25 -10.37 0.81 -23.54
CA SER A 25 -10.94 1.55 -24.68
C SER A 25 -10.59 0.82 -25.98
N SER A 26 -11.25 1.16 -27.09
CA SER A 26 -10.90 0.60 -28.42
C SER A 26 -9.49 0.97 -28.89
N ALA A 27 -8.90 2.06 -28.37
CA ALA A 27 -7.52 2.46 -28.62
C ALA A 27 -6.53 1.91 -27.59
N GLY A 28 -7.02 1.16 -26.59
CA GLY A 28 -6.27 0.83 -25.38
C GLY A 28 -6.27 2.00 -24.37
N ASN A 29 -5.93 1.70 -23.12
CA ASN A 29 -5.72 2.73 -22.11
C ASN A 29 -4.67 2.25 -21.11
N ALA A 30 -3.75 3.13 -20.74
CA ALA A 30 -2.83 2.85 -19.64
C ALA A 30 -3.51 3.20 -18.30
N MET A 31 -3.41 2.27 -17.36
CA MET A 31 -3.87 2.41 -15.98
C MET A 31 -2.67 2.46 -15.06
N THR A 32 -2.63 3.44 -14.17
CA THR A 32 -1.64 3.46 -13.07
C THR A 32 -2.37 3.14 -11.78
N ILE A 33 -1.90 2.11 -11.08
CA ILE A 33 -2.43 1.67 -9.80
C ILE A 33 -1.34 1.92 -8.76
N THR A 34 -1.65 2.78 -7.78
CA THR A 34 -0.75 3.08 -6.66
C THR A 34 -1.31 2.41 -5.42
N PHE A 35 -0.46 1.66 -4.72
CA PHE A 35 -0.78 1.02 -3.45
C PHE A 35 -0.30 1.90 -2.30
N TYR A 36 -1.18 2.15 -1.32
CA TYR A 36 -0.87 2.95 -0.14
C TYR A 36 -0.86 2.13 1.14
N SER A 37 -1.65 1.06 1.19
CA SER A 37 -1.69 0.16 2.35
C SER A 37 -1.98 -1.27 1.90
N PRO A 38 -1.19 -2.26 2.35
CA PRO A 38 -0.07 -2.12 3.29
C PRO A 38 1.13 -1.43 2.67
N SER A 39 2.03 -0.94 3.54
CA SER A 39 3.35 -0.43 3.17
C SER A 39 4.20 -1.58 2.61
N GLY A 40 5.34 -1.27 2.01
CA GLY A 40 6.22 -2.27 1.40
C GLY A 40 6.05 -2.39 -0.11
N ASP A 41 6.97 -3.15 -0.70
CA ASP A 41 6.89 -3.51 -2.11
C ASP A 41 5.91 -4.67 -2.27
N VAL A 42 4.72 -4.37 -2.79
CA VAL A 42 3.69 -5.38 -3.03
C VAL A 42 4.02 -6.18 -4.29
N PRO A 43 3.70 -7.48 -4.35
CA PRO A 43 3.92 -8.28 -5.56
C PRO A 43 3.25 -7.68 -6.80
N LEU A 44 3.86 -7.93 -7.96
CA LEU A 44 3.33 -7.47 -9.25
C LEU A 44 1.90 -7.98 -9.48
N LEU A 45 1.02 -7.11 -9.97
CA LEU A 45 -0.35 -7.46 -10.31
C LEU A 45 -0.38 -8.55 -11.40
N SER A 46 -1.32 -9.48 -11.25
CA SER A 46 -1.68 -10.43 -12.30
C SER A 46 -3.07 -10.07 -12.84
N ILE A 47 -3.19 -10.02 -14.17
CA ILE A 47 -4.46 -9.75 -14.84
C ILE A 47 -5.06 -11.06 -15.32
N SER A 48 -6.33 -11.30 -14.95
CA SER A 48 -7.15 -12.29 -15.63
C SER A 48 -7.81 -11.65 -16.85
N ALA A 49 -7.36 -12.04 -18.04
CA ALA A 49 -7.90 -11.56 -19.31
C ALA A 49 -9.05 -12.43 -19.86
N ALA A 50 -9.48 -13.46 -19.13
CA ALA A 50 -10.39 -14.49 -19.63
C ALA A 50 -11.76 -13.96 -20.11
N THR A 51 -12.21 -12.82 -19.57
CA THR A 51 -13.49 -12.19 -19.91
C THR A 51 -13.34 -10.91 -20.73
N LEU A 52 -12.11 -10.51 -21.06
CA LEU A 52 -11.87 -9.35 -21.91
C LEU A 52 -12.22 -9.68 -23.36
N THR A 53 -13.02 -8.83 -23.98
CA THR A 53 -13.45 -9.00 -25.37
C THR A 53 -13.23 -7.71 -26.15
N HIS A 54 -12.94 -7.84 -27.43
CA HIS A 54 -12.86 -6.73 -28.36
C HIS A 54 -13.48 -7.15 -29.69
N SER A 55 -14.26 -6.27 -30.31
CA SER A 55 -15.11 -6.63 -31.46
C SER A 55 -14.31 -6.92 -32.73
N THR A 56 -13.09 -6.37 -32.85
CA THR A 56 -12.31 -6.41 -34.09
C THR A 56 -10.84 -6.81 -33.91
N ALA A 57 -10.36 -7.02 -32.67
CA ALA A 57 -8.93 -7.23 -32.40
C ALA A 57 -8.73 -8.19 -31.23
N THR A 58 -7.53 -8.75 -31.11
CA THR A 58 -7.13 -9.53 -29.93
C THR A 58 -6.82 -8.57 -28.78
N VAL A 59 -7.39 -8.84 -27.60
CA VAL A 59 -7.04 -8.07 -26.41
C VAL A 59 -5.64 -8.45 -25.95
N THR A 60 -4.79 -7.44 -25.76
CA THR A 60 -3.47 -7.62 -25.16
C THR A 60 -3.42 -6.83 -23.85
N THR A 61 -2.79 -7.42 -22.83
CA THR A 61 -2.59 -6.78 -21.53
C THR A 61 -1.12 -6.89 -21.17
N ASN A 62 -0.61 -5.87 -20.50
CA ASN A 62 0.75 -5.86 -19.98
C ASN A 62 0.73 -5.22 -18.59
N VAL A 63 1.44 -5.82 -17.65
CA VAL A 63 1.61 -5.29 -16.31
C VAL A 63 3.10 -5.07 -16.09
N VAL A 64 3.45 -3.85 -15.70
CA VAL A 64 4.82 -3.49 -15.34
C VAL A 64 4.81 -2.76 -14.01
N GLN A 65 5.83 -3.02 -13.20
CA GLN A 65 6.10 -2.21 -12.03
C GLN A 65 6.74 -0.90 -12.50
N THR A 66 6.10 0.22 -12.18
CA THR A 66 6.62 1.55 -12.53
C THR A 66 7.47 2.14 -11.41
N THR A 67 7.09 1.86 -10.16
CA THR A 67 7.78 2.34 -8.96
C THR A 67 7.82 1.21 -7.93
N GLN A 68 9.01 0.97 -7.37
CA GLN A 68 9.16 0.09 -6.21
C GLN A 68 8.59 0.73 -4.96
N GLY A 69 7.98 -0.06 -4.07
CA GLY A 69 7.51 0.41 -2.77
C GLY A 69 8.59 1.22 -2.04
N THR A 70 8.24 2.41 -1.58
CA THR A 70 9.20 3.37 -0.98
C THR A 70 9.17 3.38 0.55
N LYS A 71 8.28 2.59 1.15
CA LYS A 71 8.08 2.50 2.59
C LYS A 71 8.25 1.06 3.02
N GLU A 72 8.82 0.82 4.19
CA GLU A 72 9.00 -0.51 4.72
C GLU A 72 7.73 -1.03 5.40
N ASP A 73 7.48 -2.33 5.29
CA ASP A 73 6.50 -3.04 6.11
C ASP A 73 7.21 -3.59 7.35
N THR A 74 7.37 -2.73 8.36
CA THR A 74 8.02 -3.08 9.62
C THR A 74 7.11 -2.81 10.80
N ILE A 75 7.21 -3.67 11.81
CA ILE A 75 6.42 -3.56 13.04
C ILE A 75 6.61 -2.16 13.64
N CYS A 76 5.50 -1.47 13.88
CA CYS A 76 5.44 -0.11 14.43
C CYS A 76 6.36 0.90 13.73
N ASN A 77 6.56 0.74 12.42
CA ASN A 77 7.48 1.55 11.60
C ASN A 77 8.92 1.64 12.17
N ASN A 78 9.32 0.67 13.00
CA ASN A 78 10.57 0.70 13.78
C ASN A 78 10.73 1.98 14.63
N ARG A 79 9.60 2.56 15.07
CA ARG A 79 9.46 3.83 15.82
C ARG A 79 8.61 3.65 17.08
N GLY A 80 8.53 2.42 17.55
CA GLY A 80 7.76 2.03 18.72
C GLY A 80 7.91 0.54 18.99
N ARG A 81 7.31 0.10 20.09
CA ARG A 81 7.24 -1.30 20.48
C ARG A 81 5.84 -1.85 20.23
N CYS A 82 5.75 -3.05 19.70
CA CYS A 82 4.49 -3.79 19.66
C CYS A 82 4.10 -4.22 21.07
N ASP A 83 2.91 -3.83 21.50
CA ASP A 83 2.24 -4.47 22.63
C ASP A 83 1.54 -5.72 22.09
N GLU A 84 2.13 -6.88 22.38
CA GLU A 84 1.64 -8.17 21.90
C GLU A 84 0.32 -8.60 22.56
N ASP A 85 -0.05 -8.01 23.70
CA ASP A 85 -1.30 -8.35 24.39
C ASP A 85 -2.51 -7.72 23.69
N THR A 86 -2.33 -6.52 23.13
CA THR A 86 -3.38 -5.75 22.46
C THR A 86 -3.24 -5.72 20.93
N GLY A 87 -2.03 -5.99 20.41
CA GLY A 87 -1.67 -5.82 19.00
C GLY A 87 -1.49 -4.36 18.57
N THR A 88 -1.24 -3.45 19.52
CA THR A 88 -1.12 -2.00 19.31
C THR A 88 0.33 -1.53 19.40
N CYS A 89 0.68 -0.42 18.76
CA CYS A 89 2.03 0.12 18.83
C CYS A 89 2.14 1.21 19.92
N ILE A 90 3.08 1.00 20.83
CA ILE A 90 3.50 2.01 21.80
C ILE A 90 4.61 2.84 21.16
N CYS A 91 4.32 4.10 20.84
CA CYS A 91 5.23 4.95 20.07
C CYS A 91 6.38 5.51 20.91
N SER A 92 7.55 5.57 20.28
CA SER A 92 8.72 6.24 20.83
C SER A 92 8.54 7.75 20.86
N LEU A 93 9.44 8.45 21.57
CA LEU A 93 9.47 9.91 21.56
C LEU A 93 9.45 10.47 20.14
N TYR A 94 8.68 11.55 19.97
CA TYR A 94 8.49 12.27 18.71
C TYR A 94 7.70 11.52 17.61
N HIS A 95 7.06 10.40 17.96
CA HIS A 95 6.25 9.61 17.04
C HIS A 95 4.83 9.42 17.54
N ALA A 96 3.89 9.37 16.60
CA ALA A 96 2.46 9.21 16.86
C ALA A 96 1.79 8.31 15.82
N SER A 97 0.57 7.88 16.13
CA SER A 97 -0.29 7.13 15.24
C SER A 97 -0.54 7.87 13.92
N SER A 98 -0.44 7.15 12.81
CA SER A 98 -0.46 7.73 11.47
C SER A 98 -1.63 7.27 10.62
N ASN A 99 -1.77 7.87 9.44
CA ASN A 99 -2.67 7.44 8.37
C ASN A 99 -2.03 6.47 7.36
N GLY A 100 -0.85 5.92 7.67
CA GLY A 100 0.00 5.10 6.78
C GLY A 100 0.80 5.93 5.75
N LEU A 101 0.49 7.21 5.60
CA LEU A 101 1.16 8.13 4.68
C LEU A 101 2.18 9.06 5.38
N GLY A 102 2.19 9.08 6.71
CA GLY A 102 3.12 9.86 7.53
C GLY A 102 2.48 11.06 8.21
N ASP A 103 1.22 11.35 7.91
CA ASP A 103 0.42 12.31 8.68
C ASP A 103 -0.28 11.60 9.83
N PHE A 104 -0.79 12.38 10.78
CA PHE A 104 -1.57 11.86 11.91
C PHE A 104 -2.79 11.05 11.45
N GLY A 105 -3.06 9.97 12.16
CA GLY A 105 -4.19 9.10 11.90
C GLY A 105 -4.46 8.15 13.06
N VAL A 106 -5.11 7.04 12.75
CA VAL A 106 -5.64 6.07 13.73
C VAL A 106 -5.15 4.65 13.47
N LEU A 107 -4.12 4.48 12.62
CA LEU A 107 -3.59 3.15 12.28
C LEU A 107 -2.83 2.49 13.44
N ASP A 108 -2.39 3.32 14.39
CA ASP A 108 -1.65 2.92 15.58
C ASP A 108 -0.33 2.23 15.23
N ASP A 109 0.44 2.91 14.40
CA ASP A 109 1.63 2.39 13.73
C ASP A 109 2.91 3.18 14.02
N CYS A 110 2.81 4.32 14.72
CA CYS A 110 3.94 5.24 14.98
C CYS A 110 4.57 5.85 13.72
N GLY A 111 3.81 5.93 12.63
CA GLY A 111 4.28 6.45 11.35
C GLY A 111 4.37 7.98 11.27
N ALA A 112 3.62 8.70 12.11
CA ALA A 112 3.57 10.16 12.10
C ALA A 112 4.68 10.75 12.98
N VAL A 113 5.21 11.91 12.58
CA VAL A 113 6.20 12.65 13.39
C VAL A 113 5.47 13.75 14.15
N ASP A 114 5.64 13.77 15.47
CA ASP A 114 5.08 14.78 16.35
C ASP A 114 6.12 15.28 17.35
N SER A 115 6.68 16.47 17.09
CA SER A 115 7.67 17.07 17.99
C SER A 115 7.17 17.35 19.42
N PHE A 116 5.86 17.35 19.64
CA PHE A 116 5.25 17.58 20.95
C PHE A 116 4.98 16.28 21.73
N MET A 117 5.15 15.10 21.10
CA MET A 117 5.05 13.80 21.77
C MET A 117 6.31 13.47 22.56
N THR A 118 6.51 14.21 23.66
CA THR A 118 7.64 14.05 24.58
C THR A 118 7.39 13.04 25.70
N HIS A 119 6.29 12.27 25.62
CA HIS A 119 5.90 11.24 26.59
C HIS A 119 5.95 9.80 26.01
N GLY A 120 6.50 9.64 24.80
CA GLY A 120 6.74 8.31 24.23
C GLY A 120 7.79 7.53 25.02
N GLU A 121 7.76 6.20 24.91
CA GLU A 121 8.76 5.34 25.58
C GLU A 121 10.14 5.51 24.91
N LEU A 122 11.21 5.52 25.71
CA LEU A 122 12.60 5.60 25.25
C LEU A 122 13.11 4.23 24.79
#